data_AF-A0ABD3WGN2-F1
#
_entry.id   AF-A0ABD3WGN2-F1
#
_cell.length_a   1.000
_cell.length_b   1.000
_cell.length_c   1.000
_cell.angle_alpha   90.00
_cell.angle_beta   90.00
_cell.angle_gamma   90.00
#
_symmetry.space_group_name_H-M   'P 1'
#
loop_
_entity.id
_entity.type
_entity.pdbx_description
1 polymer ?
#
loop_
_entity_poly.entity_id
_entity_poly.type
_entity_poly.pdbx_seq_one_letter_code
_entity_poly.pdbx_strand_id
1 'polypeptide(L)'
;VEHFARRTSVVTAGRSIAREELVLLRADRNTGPEELVLLREERNTGPEELVLLRADRNTGPEQLVLLRADWSPGPEEQVLFRADRCAGRGELVLLRGDRNSEPEELVLLRTDRSPGPEELVLLRADRSPGPEELVLLRVDRNTGPEELVLLRTDRSPGPEELVLLRADRSPGPEELVLLRVDRNTGPEELVLLR
;
A
#
# COMPACT_ATOMS: atom_id res chain seq x y z
N VAL A 1 17.67 29.77 -0.13
CA VAL A 1 16.24 29.47 -0.33
C VAL A 1 15.92 28.35 0.65
N GLU A 2 15.21 28.64 1.73
CA GLU A 2 14.78 27.59 2.68
C GLU A 2 13.73 26.74 1.98
N HIS A 3 14.05 25.48 1.70
CA HIS A 3 13.07 24.51 1.22
C HIS A 3 12.23 24.08 2.43
N PHE A 4 11.03 24.65 2.56
CA PHE A 4 10.05 24.18 3.54
C PHE A 4 9.60 22.76 3.17
N ALA A 5 9.65 21.85 4.14
CA ALA A 5 9.05 20.53 4.00
C ALA A 5 7.53 20.68 3.89
N ARG A 6 6.92 20.10 2.85
CA ARG A 6 5.46 20.13 2.66
C ARG A 6 4.88 18.86 3.27
N ARG A 7 4.09 19.03 4.33
CA ARG A 7 3.33 17.94 4.97
C ARG A 7 1.85 18.12 4.70
N THR A 8 1.23 17.08 4.15
CA THR A 8 -0.23 17.01 3.96
C THR A 8 -0.76 15.84 4.75
N SER A 9 -1.83 16.07 5.52
CA SER A 9 -2.50 15.02 6.28
C SER A 9 -3.98 15.04 5.94
N VAL A 10 -4.53 13.88 5.60
CA VAL A 10 -5.98 13.70 5.44
C VAL A 10 -6.41 12.66 6.47
N VAL A 11 -7.49 12.96 7.18
CA VAL A 11 -8.07 12.06 8.17
C VAL A 11 -9.53 11.88 7.81
N THR A 12 -9.94 10.64 7.59
CA THR A 12 -11.33 10.27 7.41
C THR A 12 -11.71 9.29 8.52
N ALA A 13 -12.87 9.52 9.11
CA ALA A 13 -13.45 8.58 10.05
C ALA A 13 -14.96 8.65 9.92
N GLY A 14 -15.60 7.49 9.92
CA GLY A 14 -17.01 7.42 9.58
C GLY A 14 -17.68 6.12 9.99
N ARG A 15 -18.98 6.12 9.74
CA ARG A 15 -19.84 4.96 9.92
C ARG A 15 -20.99 5.05 8.94
N SER A 16 -21.12 4.06 8.09
CA SER A 16 -22.17 3.98 7.10
C SER A 16 -22.79 2.58 7.05
N ILE A 17 -23.96 2.54 6.43
CA ILE A 17 -24.68 1.30 6.15
C ILE A 17 -24.89 1.08 4.65
N ALA A 18 -24.47 2.04 3.83
CA ALA A 18 -24.55 2.00 2.38
C ALA A 18 -23.19 1.64 1.77
N ARG A 19 -23.15 1.43 0.44
CA ARG A 19 -21.88 1.34 -0.29
C ARG A 19 -21.11 2.64 -0.13
N GLU A 20 -19.83 2.54 0.17
CA GLU A 20 -18.93 3.68 0.23
C GLU A 20 -17.84 3.58 -0.83
N GLU A 21 -17.56 4.72 -1.45
CA GLU A 21 -16.47 4.86 -2.41
C GLU A 21 -15.67 6.11 -2.02
N LEU A 22 -14.38 5.94 -1.75
CA LEU A 22 -13.45 7.04 -1.50
C LEU A 22 -12.38 7.04 -2.59
N VAL A 23 -12.39 8.08 -3.42
CA VAL A 23 -11.35 8.31 -4.43
C VAL A 23 -10.51 9.51 -4.03
N LEU A 24 -9.21 9.29 -3.86
CA LEU A 24 -8.23 10.33 -3.59
C LEU A 24 -7.25 10.43 -4.75
N LEU A 25 -7.20 11.62 -5.36
CA LEU A 25 -6.32 11.94 -6.47
C LEU A 25 -5.33 13.02 -6.05
N ARG A 26 -4.04 12.75 -6.20
CA ARG A 26 -2.98 13.72 -5.95
C ARG A 26 -1.95 13.70 -7.06
N ALA A 27 -1.60 14.88 -7.54
CA ALA A 27 -0.49 15.08 -8.45
C ALA A 27 0.25 16.36 -8.08
N ASP A 28 1.50 16.23 -7.69
CA ASP A 28 2.31 17.33 -7.20
C ASP A 28 3.65 17.46 -7.94
N ARG A 29 4.18 18.68 -7.93
CA ARG A 29 5.54 18.99 -8.40
C ARG A 29 6.21 19.89 -7.39
N ASN A 30 7.23 19.39 -6.72
CA ASN A 30 7.94 20.17 -5.73
C ASN A 30 9.46 19.99 -5.86
N THR A 31 10.20 20.75 -5.06
CA THR A 31 11.66 20.73 -5.05
C THR A 31 12.25 20.39 -3.68
N GLY A 32 11.42 20.37 -2.64
CA GLY A 32 11.80 20.10 -1.25
C GLY A 32 11.20 18.79 -0.73
N PRO A 33 11.49 18.43 0.52
CA PRO A 33 10.92 17.24 1.15
C PRO A 33 9.39 17.26 1.17
N GLU A 34 8.79 16.10 0.95
CA GLU A 34 7.34 15.91 1.00
C GLU A 34 6.93 14.72 1.86
N GLU A 35 5.83 14.92 2.60
CA GLU A 35 5.18 13.88 3.38
C GLU A 35 3.67 13.95 3.15
N LEU A 36 3.07 12.82 2.75
CA LEU A 36 1.62 12.62 2.75
C LEU A 36 1.26 11.54 3.75
N VAL A 37 0.37 11.88 4.67
CA VAL A 37 -0.20 10.94 5.64
C VAL A 37 -1.69 10.86 5.42
N LEU A 38 -2.21 9.66 5.18
CA LEU A 38 -3.64 9.41 5.19
C LEU A 38 -3.98 8.47 6.33
N LEU A 39 -4.95 8.90 7.14
CA LEU A 39 -5.51 8.12 8.23
C LEU A 39 -6.98 7.84 7.89
N ARG A 40 -7.37 6.58 7.90
CA ARG A 40 -8.75 6.14 7.71
C ARG A 40 -9.16 5.18 8.81
N GLU A 41 -10.29 5.47 9.43
CA GLU A 41 -10.96 4.57 10.38
C GLU A 41 -12.45 4.50 10.04
N GLU A 42 -12.88 3.42 9.38
CA GLU A 42 -14.27 3.24 8.98
C GLU A 42 -14.96 2.07 9.69
N ARG A 43 -16.27 2.22 9.86
CA ARG A 43 -17.16 1.13 10.28
C ARG A 43 -18.34 1.08 9.35
N ASN A 44 -18.26 0.24 8.33
CA ASN A 44 -19.37 0.10 7.40
C ASN A 44 -20.04 -1.26 7.48
N THR A 45 -21.24 -1.33 6.94
CA THR A 45 -21.95 -2.61 6.75
C THR A 45 -22.20 -2.93 5.29
N GLY A 46 -21.90 -2.01 4.38
CA GLY A 46 -22.00 -2.18 2.94
C GLY A 46 -20.64 -2.44 2.30
N PRO A 47 -20.60 -2.72 0.98
CA PRO A 47 -19.36 -2.82 0.23
C PRO A 47 -18.54 -1.53 0.32
N GLU A 48 -17.22 -1.67 0.40
CA GLU A 48 -16.29 -0.54 0.41
C GLU A 48 -15.33 -0.58 -0.77
N GLU A 49 -15.09 0.58 -1.37
CA GLU A 49 -14.07 0.77 -2.40
C GLU A 49 -13.19 1.98 -2.04
N LEU A 50 -11.88 1.76 -1.95
CA LEU A 50 -10.90 2.82 -1.74
C LEU A 50 -9.92 2.85 -2.90
N VAL A 51 -9.91 3.97 -3.62
CA VAL A 51 -8.95 4.20 -4.70
C VAL A 51 -8.07 5.40 -4.35
N LEU A 52 -6.75 5.17 -4.31
CA LEU A 52 -5.77 6.23 -4.19
C LEU A 52 -4.88 6.26 -5.41
N LEU A 53 -4.86 7.39 -6.12
CA LEU A 53 -3.93 7.65 -7.21
C LEU A 53 -3.02 8.81 -6.83
N ARG A 54 -1.71 8.54 -6.77
CA ARG A 54 -0.66 9.53 -6.55
C ARG A 54 0.33 9.54 -7.70
N ALA A 55 0.64 10.72 -8.22
CA ALA A 55 1.63 10.89 -9.28
C ALA A 55 2.47 12.13 -9.06
N ASP A 56 3.67 11.96 -8.50
CA ASP A 56 4.50 13.09 -8.10
C ASP A 56 5.80 13.19 -8.90
N ARG A 57 6.30 14.43 -8.99
CA ARG A 57 7.63 14.73 -9.51
C ARG A 57 8.37 15.65 -8.55
N ASN A 58 9.33 15.11 -7.84
CA ASN A 58 10.09 15.86 -6.84
C ASN A 58 11.60 15.71 -7.04
N THR A 59 12.34 16.66 -6.48
CA THR A 59 13.80 16.56 -6.35
C THR A 59 14.24 16.26 -4.93
N GLY A 60 13.40 16.53 -3.93
CA GLY A 60 13.63 16.20 -2.52
C GLY A 60 13.12 14.80 -2.15
N PRO A 61 13.39 14.32 -0.93
CA PRO A 61 12.87 13.05 -0.45
C PRO A 61 11.34 13.07 -0.31
N GLU A 62 10.72 11.90 -0.47
CA GLU A 62 9.27 11.74 -0.40
C GLU A 62 8.87 10.58 0.52
N GLN A 63 7.81 10.81 1.31
CA GLN A 63 7.20 9.77 2.13
C GLN A 63 5.68 9.73 1.89
N LEU A 64 5.14 8.54 1.65
CA LEU A 64 3.71 8.25 1.74
C LEU A 64 3.47 7.31 2.91
N VAL A 65 2.59 7.70 3.82
CA VAL A 65 2.12 6.82 4.89
C VAL A 65 0.61 6.69 4.80
N LEU A 66 0.11 5.47 4.67
CA LEU A 66 -1.31 5.15 4.75
C LEU A 66 -1.54 4.29 5.98
N LEU A 67 -2.43 4.73 6.86
CA LEU A 67 -2.92 3.94 7.98
C LEU A 67 -4.43 3.74 7.81
N ARG A 68 -4.82 2.47 7.79
CA ARG A 68 -6.22 2.03 7.67
C ARG A 68 -6.54 1.06 8.80
N ALA A 69 -7.69 1.26 9.43
CA ALA A 69 -8.23 0.34 10.42
C ALA A 69 -9.74 0.27 10.28
N ASP A 70 -10.22 -0.69 9.50
CA ASP A 70 -11.62 -0.77 9.12
C ASP A 70 -12.31 -2.01 9.70
N TRP A 71 -13.63 -1.92 9.83
CA TRP A 71 -14.49 -3.04 10.18
C TRP A 71 -15.67 -3.06 9.24
N SER A 72 -15.77 -4.10 8.43
CA SER A 72 -16.88 -4.30 7.50
C SER A 72 -17.32 -5.76 7.39
N PRO A 73 -18.59 -6.10 7.63
CA PRO A 73 -19.13 -7.39 7.24
C PRO A 73 -19.35 -7.50 5.72
N GLY A 74 -19.12 -6.45 4.93
CA GLY A 74 -19.24 -6.46 3.47
C GLY A 74 -17.90 -6.68 2.75
N PRO A 75 -17.91 -6.90 1.43
CA PRO A 75 -16.68 -7.04 0.65
C PRO A 75 -15.93 -5.71 0.57
N GLU A 76 -14.62 -5.79 0.49
CA GLU A 76 -13.74 -4.62 0.43
C GLU A 76 -12.74 -4.72 -0.72
N GLU A 77 -12.62 -3.62 -1.48
CA GLU A 77 -11.61 -3.47 -2.52
C GLU A 77 -10.77 -2.22 -2.23
N GLN A 78 -9.45 -2.39 -2.23
CA GLN A 78 -8.52 -1.29 -2.08
C GLN A 78 -7.51 -1.30 -3.22
N VAL A 79 -7.43 -0.17 -3.93
CA VAL A 79 -6.46 0.05 -5.01
C VAL A 79 -5.59 1.25 -4.69
N LEU A 80 -4.29 1.00 -4.56
CA LEU A 80 -3.27 2.04 -4.47
C LEU A 80 -2.44 2.06 -5.73
N PHE A 81 -2.45 3.19 -6.44
CA PHE A 81 -1.53 3.48 -7.52
C PHE A 81 -0.61 4.64 -7.15
N ARG A 82 0.69 4.38 -7.21
CA ARG A 82 1.75 5.38 -7.00
C ARG A 82 2.69 5.37 -8.19
N ALA A 83 2.90 6.54 -8.79
CA ALA A 83 3.84 6.71 -9.90
C ALA A 83 4.71 7.95 -9.69
N ASP A 84 5.93 7.74 -9.18
CA ASP A 84 6.79 8.86 -8.81
C ASP A 84 8.04 8.97 -9.68
N ARG A 85 8.46 10.21 -9.87
CA ARG A 85 9.78 10.55 -10.40
C ARG A 85 10.49 11.45 -9.42
N CYS A 86 11.35 10.83 -8.62
CA CYS A 86 12.08 11.51 -7.58
C CYS A 86 13.58 11.58 -7.90
N ALA A 87 14.30 12.58 -7.41
CA ALA A 87 15.76 12.55 -7.36
C ALA A 87 16.29 12.09 -5.99
N GLY A 88 15.46 12.17 -4.95
CA GLY A 88 15.79 11.81 -3.58
C GLY A 88 15.35 10.39 -3.20
N ARG A 89 15.38 10.10 -1.89
CA ARG A 89 14.83 8.84 -1.34
C ARG A 89 13.30 8.87 -1.40
N GLY A 90 12.70 7.76 -1.81
CA GLY A 90 11.26 7.54 -1.69
C GLY A 90 10.94 6.43 -0.69
N GLU A 91 9.89 6.66 0.10
CA GLU A 91 9.39 5.70 1.09
C GLU A 91 7.87 5.56 0.94
N LEU A 92 7.39 4.32 0.90
CA LEU A 92 5.97 3.98 0.98
C LEU A 92 5.76 3.08 2.18
N VAL A 93 4.89 3.52 3.09
CA VAL A 93 4.52 2.73 4.27
C VAL A 93 3.02 2.56 4.30
N LEU A 94 2.58 1.31 4.34
CA LEU A 94 1.18 0.92 4.44
C LEU A 94 0.96 0.10 5.69
N LEU A 95 0.04 0.55 6.53
CA LEU A 95 -0.43 -0.19 7.69
C LEU A 95 -1.93 -0.40 7.54
N ARG A 96 -2.31 -1.67 7.50
CA ARG A 96 -3.69 -2.11 7.36
C ARG A 96 -4.01 -3.10 8.48
N GLY A 97 -5.15 -2.91 9.12
CA GLY A 97 -5.61 -3.82 10.15
C GLY A 97 -7.12 -3.91 10.14
N ASP A 98 -7.63 -4.91 9.44
CA ASP A 98 -9.06 -5.01 9.16
C ASP A 98 -9.70 -6.25 9.79
N ARG A 99 -11.01 -6.18 9.88
CA ARG A 99 -11.85 -7.25 10.43
C ARG A 99 -13.10 -7.37 9.61
N ASN A 100 -13.06 -8.27 8.64
CA ASN A 100 -14.18 -8.43 7.72
C ASN A 100 -14.80 -9.82 7.77
N SER A 101 -15.96 -9.96 7.14
CA SER A 101 -16.71 -11.22 7.05
C SER A 101 -16.81 -11.78 5.63
N GLU A 102 -16.41 -10.99 4.65
CA GLU A 102 -16.58 -11.21 3.21
C GLU A 102 -15.22 -11.08 2.51
N PRO A 103 -15.13 -11.33 1.18
CA PRO A 103 -13.87 -11.25 0.45
C PRO A 103 -13.20 -9.88 0.54
N GLU A 104 -11.87 -9.90 0.57
CA GLU A 104 -11.04 -8.71 0.54
C GLU A 104 -10.03 -8.77 -0.60
N GLU A 105 -9.87 -7.66 -1.30
CA GLU A 105 -8.85 -7.48 -2.32
C GLU A 105 -8.03 -6.21 -2.03
N LEU A 106 -6.71 -6.36 -1.99
CA LEU A 106 -5.78 -5.24 -1.94
C LEU A 106 -4.83 -5.30 -3.13
N VAL A 107 -4.89 -4.28 -3.97
CA VAL A 107 -3.99 -4.09 -5.12
C VAL A 107 -3.09 -2.90 -4.87
N LEU A 108 -1.78 -3.13 -4.96
CA LEU A 108 -0.77 -2.09 -4.92
C LEU A 108 0.02 -2.08 -6.21
N LEU A 109 0.00 -0.93 -6.87
CA LEU A 109 0.74 -0.64 -8.08
C LEU A 109 1.73 0.48 -7.79
N ARG A 110 3.02 0.19 -7.90
CA ARG A 110 4.09 1.18 -7.75
C ARG A 110 4.97 1.22 -8.98
N THR A 111 5.23 2.42 -9.46
CA THR A 111 6.17 2.65 -10.57
C THR A 111 7.07 3.83 -10.26
N ASP A 112 8.33 3.55 -9.94
CA ASP A 112 9.25 4.61 -9.57
C ASP A 112 10.43 4.74 -10.53
N ARG A 113 10.89 5.99 -10.63
CA ARG A 113 12.16 6.32 -11.28
C ARG A 113 12.93 7.28 -10.40
N SER A 114 14.00 6.78 -9.81
CA SER A 114 14.80 7.49 -8.83
C SER A 114 16.27 7.08 -8.87
N PRO A 115 17.22 8.02 -8.81
CA PRO A 115 18.60 7.66 -8.55
C PRO A 115 18.87 7.30 -7.08
N GLY A 116 17.94 7.64 -6.18
CA GLY A 116 18.05 7.42 -4.73
C GLY A 116 17.56 6.06 -4.27
N PRO A 117 17.66 5.76 -2.96
CA PRO A 117 17.11 4.55 -2.36
C PRO A 117 15.57 4.57 -2.36
N GLU A 118 14.96 3.40 -2.53
CA GLU A 118 13.50 3.25 -2.51
C GLU A 118 13.07 2.13 -1.57
N GLU A 119 12.18 2.47 -0.62
CA GLU A 119 11.67 1.54 0.38
C GLU A 119 10.16 1.38 0.27
N LEU A 120 9.68 0.13 0.31
CA LEU A 120 8.27 -0.20 0.45
C LEU A 120 8.08 -1.07 1.68
N VAL A 121 7.21 -0.65 2.59
CA VAL A 121 6.80 -1.44 3.75
C VAL A 121 5.29 -1.62 3.69
N LEU A 122 4.84 -2.87 3.69
CA LEU A 122 3.44 -3.24 3.84
C LEU A 122 3.29 -4.12 5.10
N LEU A 123 2.50 -3.62 6.04
CA LEU A 123 2.11 -4.31 7.26
C LEU A 123 0.61 -4.56 7.20
N ARG A 124 0.21 -5.83 7.19
CA ARG A 124 -1.19 -6.25 7.16
C ARG A 124 -1.49 -7.20 8.31
N ALA A 125 -2.60 -6.97 9.00
CA ALA A 125 -3.02 -7.78 10.12
C ALA A 125 -4.53 -7.96 10.11
N ASP A 126 -4.98 -8.98 9.36
CA ASP A 126 -6.40 -9.11 9.05
C ASP A 126 -7.05 -10.32 9.72
N ARG A 127 -8.36 -10.24 9.87
CA ARG A 127 -9.20 -11.34 10.35
C ARG A 127 -10.46 -11.39 9.50
N SER A 128 -10.44 -12.26 8.50
CA SER A 128 -11.60 -12.56 7.67
C SER A 128 -11.94 -14.05 7.68
N PRO A 129 -13.20 -14.48 7.68
CA PRO A 129 -13.62 -15.82 7.29
C PRO A 129 -13.69 -16.01 5.77
N GLY A 130 -13.59 -14.93 4.99
CA GLY A 130 -13.68 -14.93 3.54
C GLY A 130 -12.32 -15.13 2.84
N PRO A 131 -12.33 -15.25 1.50
CA PRO A 131 -11.15 -15.18 0.67
C PRO A 131 -10.38 -13.87 0.84
N GLU A 132 -9.07 -13.92 0.75
CA GLU A 132 -8.23 -12.72 0.76
C GLU A 132 -7.21 -12.74 -0.38
N GLU A 133 -7.17 -11.67 -1.15
CA GLU A 133 -6.21 -11.48 -2.24
C GLU A 133 -5.35 -10.23 -1.99
N LEU A 134 -4.03 -10.40 -2.07
CA LEU A 134 -3.07 -9.32 -2.05
C LEU A 134 -2.22 -9.36 -3.32
N VAL A 135 -2.29 -8.30 -4.12
CA VAL A 135 -1.50 -8.15 -5.33
C VAL A 135 -0.58 -6.95 -5.18
N LEU A 136 0.73 -7.18 -5.29
CA LEU A 136 1.76 -6.17 -5.26
C LEU A 136 2.53 -6.19 -6.59
N LEU A 137 2.39 -5.13 -7.39
CA LEU A 137 3.19 -4.89 -8.58
C LEU A 137 4.11 -3.71 -8.38
N ARG A 138 5.41 -3.95 -8.57
CA ARG A 138 6.47 -2.95 -8.50
C ARG A 138 7.27 -2.95 -9.79
N VAL A 139 7.42 -1.76 -10.37
CA VAL A 139 8.20 -1.56 -11.60
C VAL A 139 9.15 -0.39 -11.38
N ASP A 140 10.39 -0.71 -11.04
CA ASP A 140 11.36 0.33 -10.71
C ASP A 140 12.47 0.47 -11.75
N ARG A 141 12.87 1.71 -11.98
CA ARG A 141 14.07 2.05 -12.76
C ARG A 141 14.96 2.96 -11.94
N ASN A 142 15.65 2.35 -10.98
CA ASN A 142 16.45 3.09 -10.04
C ASN A 142 17.94 2.78 -10.14
N THR A 143 18.77 3.64 -9.55
CA THR A 143 20.21 3.36 -9.39
C THR A 143 20.62 3.10 -7.94
N GLY A 144 19.74 3.41 -6.99
CA GLY A 144 19.98 3.21 -5.56
C GLY A 144 19.57 1.81 -5.08
N PRO A 145 19.83 1.53 -3.79
CA PRO A 145 19.29 0.36 -3.09
C PRO A 145 17.77 0.33 -3.11
N GLU A 146 17.21 -0.86 -3.17
CA GLU A 146 15.76 -1.05 -3.07
C GLU A 146 15.42 -2.07 -2.00
N GLU A 147 14.47 -1.71 -1.13
CA GLU A 147 13.97 -2.58 -0.08
C GLU A 147 12.45 -2.75 -0.24
N LEU A 148 12.01 -4.00 -0.10
CA LEU A 148 10.60 -4.36 -0.01
C LEU A 148 10.41 -5.25 1.23
N VAL A 149 9.61 -4.77 2.17
CA VAL A 149 9.20 -5.50 3.36
C VAL A 149 7.71 -5.75 3.32
N LEU A 150 7.33 -7.02 3.39
CA LEU A 150 5.96 -7.46 3.55
C LEU A 150 5.82 -8.28 4.82
N LEU A 151 5.10 -7.76 5.80
CA LEU A 151 4.72 -8.51 7.00
C LEU A 151 3.20 -8.70 7.00
N ARG A 152 2.76 -9.95 7.04
CA ARG A 152 1.35 -10.34 7.02
C ARG A 152 1.06 -11.25 8.21
N THR A 153 -0.07 -11.03 8.87
CA THR A 153 -0.51 -11.83 10.02
C THR A 153 -2.00 -12.02 9.95
N ASP A 154 -2.42 -13.13 9.35
CA ASP A 154 -3.83 -13.33 9.04
C ASP A 154 -4.43 -14.51 9.83
N ARG A 155 -5.75 -14.46 9.97
CA ARG A 155 -6.54 -15.52 10.58
C ARG A 155 -7.79 -15.76 9.76
N SER A 156 -7.69 -16.67 8.80
CA SER A 156 -8.78 -17.02 7.89
C SER A 156 -8.99 -18.53 7.71
N PRO A 157 -10.23 -19.04 7.82
CA PRO A 157 -10.59 -20.34 7.26
C PRO A 157 -10.73 -20.34 5.72
N GLY A 158 -10.76 -19.17 5.07
CA GLY A 158 -10.90 -19.01 3.62
C GLY A 158 -9.59 -19.19 2.85
N PRO A 159 -9.66 -19.24 1.50
CA PRO A 159 -8.48 -19.26 0.65
C PRO A 159 -7.73 -17.93 0.69
N GLU A 160 -6.41 -17.97 0.56
CA GLU A 160 -5.59 -16.77 0.52
C GLU A 160 -4.63 -16.79 -0.67
N GLU A 161 -4.53 -15.65 -1.36
CA GLU A 161 -3.60 -15.46 -2.47
C GLU A 161 -2.70 -14.24 -2.21
N LEU A 162 -1.41 -14.42 -2.48
CA LEU A 162 -0.47 -13.31 -2.61
C LEU A 162 0.30 -13.42 -3.91
N VAL A 163 0.22 -12.35 -4.67
CA VAL A 163 1.00 -12.17 -5.89
C VAL A 163 1.95 -11.00 -5.69
N LEU A 164 3.24 -11.28 -5.80
CA LEU A 164 4.28 -10.26 -5.88
C LEU A 164 4.93 -10.31 -7.26
N LEU A 165 4.75 -9.25 -8.04
CA LEU A 165 5.42 -9.03 -9.31
C LEU A 165 6.39 -7.87 -9.16
N ARG A 166 7.66 -8.14 -9.42
CA ARG A 166 8.73 -7.15 -9.41
C ARG A 166 9.38 -7.12 -10.79
N ALA A 167 9.66 -5.94 -11.31
CA ALA A 167 10.29 -5.77 -12.61
C ALA A 167 11.26 -4.60 -12.55
N ASP A 168 12.42 -4.87 -11.95
CA ASP A 168 13.34 -3.80 -11.57
C ASP A 168 14.57 -3.77 -12.46
N ARG A 169 15.03 -2.55 -12.69
CA ARG A 169 16.27 -2.28 -13.42
C ARG A 169 17.16 -1.43 -12.54
N SER A 170 17.76 -2.06 -11.53
CA SER A 170 18.73 -1.42 -10.65
C SER A 170 20.11 -2.09 -10.70
N PRO A 171 21.20 -1.32 -10.78
CA PRO A 171 22.56 -1.78 -10.46
C PRO A 171 22.82 -1.82 -8.93
N GLY A 172 21.92 -1.27 -8.10
CA GLY A 172 22.03 -1.27 -6.65
C GLY A 172 21.62 -2.59 -6.00
N PRO A 173 21.91 -2.79 -4.69
CA PRO A 173 21.45 -3.96 -3.97
C PRO A 173 19.92 -3.94 -3.81
N GLU A 174 19.33 -5.12 -3.83
CA GLU A 174 17.89 -5.32 -3.72
C GLU A 174 17.60 -6.29 -2.58
N GLU A 175 16.76 -5.88 -1.64
CA GLU A 175 16.32 -6.68 -0.50
C GLU A 175 14.80 -6.90 -0.55
N LEU A 176 14.40 -8.16 -0.32
CA LEU A 176 13.02 -8.57 -0.18
C LEU A 176 12.88 -9.36 1.12
N VAL A 177 12.07 -8.84 2.04
CA VAL A 177 11.70 -9.51 3.27
C VAL A 177 10.21 -9.84 3.21
N LEU A 178 9.88 -11.12 3.29
CA LEU A 178 8.52 -11.61 3.37
C LEU A 178 8.36 -12.43 4.65
N LEU A 179 7.52 -11.95 5.56
CA LEU A 179 7.14 -12.66 6.76
C LEU A 179 5.63 -12.87 6.78
N ARG A 180 5.25 -14.12 7.03
CA ARG A 180 3.86 -14.56 7.14
C ARG A 180 3.65 -15.30 8.45
N VAL A 181 2.62 -14.93 9.18
CA VAL A 181 2.24 -15.57 10.44
C VAL A 181 0.74 -15.83 10.41
N ASP A 182 0.39 -16.98 9.85
CA ASP A 182 -0.99 -17.25 9.53
C ASP A 182 -1.56 -18.37 10.40
N ARG A 183 -2.85 -18.26 10.73
CA ARG A 183 -3.62 -19.32 11.40
C ARG A 183 -4.76 -19.76 10.51
N ASN A 184 -4.39 -20.27 9.35
CA ASN A 184 -5.34 -20.59 8.31
C ASN A 184 -5.64 -22.08 8.21
N THR A 185 -6.85 -22.38 7.77
CA THR A 185 -7.26 -23.75 7.44
C THR A 185 -7.64 -23.91 5.96
N GLY A 186 -7.72 -22.81 5.21
CA GLY A 186 -7.96 -22.80 3.76
C GLY A 186 -6.69 -22.99 2.94
N PRO A 187 -6.80 -23.12 1.60
CA PRO A 187 -5.65 -23.20 0.72
C PRO A 187 -4.94 -21.85 0.61
N GLU A 188 -3.62 -21.87 0.44
CA GLU A 188 -2.79 -20.68 0.31
C GLU A 188 -1.99 -20.73 -0.99
N GLU A 189 -1.99 -19.63 -1.73
CA GLU A 189 -1.17 -19.43 -2.93
C GLU A 189 -0.19 -18.26 -2.73
N LEU A 190 1.05 -18.49 -3.16
CA LEU A 190 2.11 -17.48 -3.18
C LEU A 190 2.79 -17.50 -4.53
N VAL A 191 2.62 -16.42 -5.29
CA VAL A 191 3.29 -16.20 -6.56
C VAL A 191 4.33 -15.10 -6.37
N LEU A 192 5.60 -15.44 -6.58
CA LEU A 192 6.71 -14.49 -6.59
C LEU A 192 7.34 -14.48 -7.97
N LEU A 193 7.24 -13.35 -8.68
CA LEU A 193 7.92 -13.10 -9.94
C LEU A 193 8.81 -11.86 -9.80
N ARG A 194 10.03 -11.94 -10.32
CA ARG A 194 11.05 -10.89 -10.27
C ARG A 194 11.71 -10.72 -11.63
#